data_AF-A0A0F9KJP9-F1
#
_entry.id   AF-A0A0F9KJP9-F1
#
_cell.length_a   1.000
_cell.length_b   1.000
_cell.length_c   1.000
_cell.angle_alpha   90.00
_cell.angle_beta   90.00
_cell.angle_gamma   90.00
#
_symmetry.space_group_name_H-M   'P 1'
#
loop_
_entity.id
_entity.type
_entity.pdbx_description
1 polymer ?
#
loop_
_entity_poly.entity_id
_entity_poly.type
_entity_poly.pdbx_seq_one_letter_code
_entity_poly.pdbx_strand_id
1 'polypeptide(L)'
;YQLNRAAGFDGQDWMPYSRIINISWPGDTGSTDFMQAELNAMAAGRRLVPLLVQLAEAGIAINLISHSLGARVALTALNIVGSIGKSNLVDHLFLWQPAVADNALTNDSSRDVHPLGLGVFPSAHSAARKIVVLHSRGDGVLGADNSEDKAWWQNTILGPSRLAVAGWNIATADDPMDDALGNLRGAYDKKWWTFPSFLDSGFGPAIEKLYKDYLPLTFDARKTTHPQRSMYVPEALKKTVKENWARLEKDILAEANALWQPCIDCLRNGERPPEYTLLSPLNHRASVSPKVAKDYVLRLKKLAVNNWVPEQPPRPALGYVGFKEVAGESAIEFDVFLDESLANGKLFPVDQSKWLFSHSGMRVPTQELFEETYQQEIMQNNLIKNSKFGRY
;
A
#
# COMPACT_ATOMS: atom_id res chain seq x y z
N TYR A 1 -18.76 -6.80 19.18
CA TYR A 1 -18.55 -5.52 19.91
C TYR A 1 -19.67 -4.56 19.56
N GLN A 2 -19.86 -3.47 20.30
CA GLN A 2 -20.72 -2.34 19.92
C GLN A 2 -19.84 -1.13 19.61
N LEU A 3 -19.53 -0.91 18.34
CA LEU A 3 -18.59 0.10 17.86
C LEU A 3 -18.74 1.48 18.52
N ASN A 4 -19.98 1.86 18.84
CA ASN A 4 -20.35 3.10 19.50
C ASN A 4 -19.66 3.28 20.88
N ARG A 5 -19.58 2.22 21.71
CA ARG A 5 -18.93 2.31 23.05
C ARG A 5 -17.41 2.43 22.97
N ALA A 6 -16.78 2.00 21.87
CA ALA A 6 -15.35 2.20 21.61
C ALA A 6 -14.91 3.66 21.75
N ALA A 7 -15.77 4.55 21.27
CA ALA A 7 -15.48 5.97 21.14
C ALA A 7 -15.93 6.79 22.37
N GLY A 8 -16.51 6.13 23.39
CA GLY A 8 -16.92 6.72 24.68
C GLY A 8 -18.43 6.76 24.98
N PHE A 9 -19.26 5.88 24.38
CA PHE A 9 -20.72 5.90 24.55
C PHE A 9 -21.17 5.34 25.91
N ASP A 10 -21.90 6.14 26.69
CA ASP A 10 -22.45 5.77 28.00
C ASP A 10 -23.64 4.79 27.89
N GLY A 11 -24.36 4.78 26.76
CA GLY A 11 -25.60 4.04 26.58
C GLY A 11 -26.88 4.83 26.87
N GLN A 12 -26.76 6.14 27.15
CA GLN A 12 -27.86 7.08 27.38
C GLN A 12 -27.95 8.08 26.22
N ASP A 13 -26.89 8.84 25.96
CA ASP A 13 -26.85 9.84 24.88
C ASP A 13 -26.05 9.33 23.67
N TRP A 14 -26.76 9.04 22.59
CA TRP A 14 -26.19 8.61 21.32
C TRP A 14 -25.76 9.78 20.44
N MET A 15 -26.06 11.05 20.79
CA MET A 15 -25.73 12.22 19.99
C MET A 15 -24.23 12.42 19.74
N PRO A 16 -23.30 12.13 20.67
CA PRO A 16 -21.87 12.14 20.37
C PRO A 16 -21.44 11.08 19.32
N TYR A 17 -22.30 10.07 19.07
CA TYR A 17 -22.07 8.95 18.15
C TYR A 17 -22.98 8.94 16.92
N SER A 18 -23.83 9.97 16.79
CA SER A 18 -24.59 10.26 15.57
C SER A 18 -23.69 10.52 14.34
N ARG A 19 -22.36 10.63 14.52
CA ARG A 19 -21.40 11.14 13.54
C ARG A 19 -20.45 10.07 12.98
N ILE A 20 -20.96 8.89 12.64
CA ILE A 20 -20.20 7.89 11.87
C ILE A 20 -20.11 8.37 10.42
N ILE A 21 -18.94 8.83 9.99
CA ILE A 21 -18.67 9.23 8.61
C ILE A 21 -18.13 8.04 7.82
N ASN A 22 -18.99 7.40 7.02
CA ASN A 22 -18.59 6.33 6.11
C ASN A 22 -17.92 6.90 4.86
N ILE A 23 -16.63 6.62 4.67
CA ILE A 23 -15.84 7.11 3.54
C ILE A 23 -15.87 6.08 2.40
N SER A 24 -16.68 6.34 1.37
CA SER A 24 -16.66 5.59 0.12
C SER A 24 -15.60 6.16 -0.84
N TRP A 25 -14.92 5.26 -1.57
CA TRP A 25 -13.88 5.60 -2.55
C TRP A 25 -13.83 4.53 -3.66
N PRO A 26 -13.34 4.85 -4.88
CA PRO A 26 -13.34 3.92 -6.01
C PRO A 26 -12.20 2.89 -5.88
N GLY A 27 -12.31 2.00 -4.89
CA GLY A 27 -11.35 0.92 -4.64
C GLY A 27 -11.63 -0.37 -5.43
N ASP A 28 -12.84 -0.51 -5.99
CA ASP A 28 -13.10 -1.53 -7.00
C ASP A 28 -12.61 -1.06 -8.37
N THR A 29 -11.75 -1.87 -8.97
CA THR A 29 -11.14 -1.68 -10.29
C THR A 29 -11.32 -2.91 -11.17
N GLY A 30 -12.21 -3.83 -10.80
CA GLY A 30 -12.25 -5.19 -11.33
C GLY A 30 -11.14 -6.09 -10.75
N SER A 31 -11.03 -7.30 -11.27
CA SER A 31 -10.19 -8.37 -10.70
C SER A 31 -8.68 -8.22 -10.95
N THR A 32 -8.24 -7.40 -11.92
CA THR A 32 -6.92 -7.56 -12.57
C THR A 32 -5.89 -6.45 -12.39
N ASP A 33 -6.18 -5.33 -11.72
CA ASP A 33 -5.19 -4.26 -11.51
C ASP A 33 -5.16 -3.75 -10.05
N PHE A 34 -4.36 -4.41 -9.21
CA PHE A 34 -4.12 -4.00 -7.83
C PHE A 34 -3.35 -2.67 -7.73
N MET A 35 -2.47 -2.37 -8.69
CA MET A 35 -1.71 -1.12 -8.73
C MET A 35 -2.66 0.07 -8.94
N GLN A 36 -3.63 -0.04 -9.85
CA GLN A 36 -4.68 0.97 -10.03
C GLN A 36 -5.49 1.19 -8.74
N ALA A 37 -5.78 0.13 -7.98
CA ALA A 37 -6.45 0.25 -6.70
C ALA A 37 -5.57 0.93 -5.63
N GLU A 38 -4.26 0.65 -5.58
CA GLU A 38 -3.30 1.35 -4.71
C GLU A 38 -3.20 2.85 -5.06
N LEU A 39 -3.17 3.21 -6.36
CA LEU A 39 -3.23 4.59 -6.83
C LEU A 39 -4.52 5.29 -6.40
N ASN A 40 -5.68 4.64 -6.57
CA ASN A 40 -6.98 5.15 -6.16
C ASN A 40 -7.06 5.36 -4.64
N ALA A 41 -6.46 4.46 -3.85
CA ALA A 41 -6.41 4.55 -2.40
C ALA A 41 -5.60 5.78 -1.94
N MET A 42 -4.45 6.05 -2.57
CA MET A 42 -3.66 7.24 -2.27
C MET A 42 -4.37 8.53 -2.68
N ALA A 43 -5.06 8.55 -3.83
CA ALA A 43 -5.86 9.70 -4.26
C ALA A 43 -7.04 9.97 -3.30
N ALA A 44 -7.70 8.92 -2.81
CA ALA A 44 -8.74 9.03 -1.78
C ALA A 44 -8.17 9.55 -0.45
N GLY A 45 -7.00 9.05 -0.02
CA GLY A 45 -6.34 9.52 1.19
C GLY A 45 -5.93 11.00 1.12
N ARG A 46 -5.43 11.46 -0.04
CA ARG A 46 -5.14 12.88 -0.30
C ARG A 46 -6.38 13.77 -0.15
N ARG A 47 -7.54 13.28 -0.64
CA ARG A 47 -8.84 13.97 -0.53
C ARG A 47 -9.42 13.94 0.90
N LEU A 48 -8.97 13.04 1.76
CA LEU A 48 -9.42 12.92 3.16
C LEU A 48 -8.74 13.94 4.09
N VAL A 49 -7.51 14.38 3.78
CA VAL A 49 -6.72 15.30 4.63
C VAL A 49 -7.47 16.57 5.06
N PRO A 50 -8.17 17.31 4.17
CA PRO A 50 -8.87 18.54 4.56
C PRO A 50 -9.97 18.29 5.60
N LEU A 51 -10.69 17.16 5.48
CA LEU A 51 -11.73 16.78 6.43
C LEU A 51 -11.16 16.45 7.80
N LEU A 52 -10.05 15.70 7.87
CA LEU A 52 -9.37 15.41 9.14
C LEU A 52 -8.90 16.70 9.83
N VAL A 53 -8.33 17.63 9.05
CA VAL A 53 -7.89 18.94 9.54
C VAL A 53 -9.05 19.75 10.09
N GLN A 54 -10.15 19.89 9.32
CA GLN A 54 -11.32 20.69 9.72
C GLN A 54 -12.04 20.11 10.95
N LEU A 55 -12.13 18.78 11.07
CA LEU A 55 -12.71 18.12 12.25
C LEU A 55 -11.86 18.39 13.51
N ALA A 56 -10.53 18.27 13.40
CA ALA A 56 -9.62 18.52 14.53
C ALA A 56 -9.57 20.00 14.94
N GLU A 57 -9.63 20.92 13.97
CA GLU A 57 -9.69 22.38 14.22
C GLU A 57 -11.04 22.80 14.81
N ALA A 58 -12.12 22.06 14.55
CA ALA A 58 -13.39 22.17 15.26
C ALA A 58 -13.40 21.51 16.65
N GLY A 59 -12.26 20.99 17.13
CA GLY A 59 -12.11 20.35 18.44
C GLY A 59 -12.76 18.96 18.54
N ILE A 60 -13.06 18.31 17.42
CA ILE A 60 -13.69 16.99 17.38
C ILE A 60 -12.61 15.91 17.49
N ALA A 61 -12.73 15.02 18.49
CA ALA A 61 -11.86 13.85 18.62
C ALA A 61 -12.06 12.87 17.45
N ILE A 62 -10.98 12.33 16.90
CA ILE A 62 -11.02 11.54 15.65
C ILE A 62 -10.51 10.13 15.90
N ASN A 63 -11.36 9.15 15.60
CA ASN A 63 -11.01 7.74 15.55
C ASN A 63 -11.18 7.25 14.10
N LEU A 64 -10.12 6.73 13.50
CA LEU A 64 -10.15 6.18 12.14
C LEU A 64 -10.15 4.65 12.18
N ILE A 65 -11.14 4.04 11.54
CA ILE A 65 -11.20 2.59 11.34
C ILE A 65 -11.07 2.31 9.85
N SER A 66 -10.15 1.43 9.50
CA SER A 66 -9.84 1.07 8.11
C SER A 66 -9.73 -0.43 7.95
N HIS A 67 -10.11 -0.94 6.79
CA HIS A 67 -10.09 -2.37 6.47
C HIS A 67 -9.44 -2.60 5.09
N SER A 68 -8.68 -3.68 4.93
CA SER A 68 -8.06 -4.06 3.65
C SER A 68 -7.24 -2.90 3.05
N LEU A 69 -7.39 -2.60 1.77
CA LEU A 69 -6.70 -1.50 1.08
C LEU A 69 -7.16 -0.11 1.55
N GLY A 70 -8.25 -0.03 2.32
CA GLY A 70 -8.61 1.16 3.10
C GLY A 70 -7.53 1.58 4.10
N ALA A 71 -6.66 0.65 4.54
CA ALA A 71 -5.47 0.98 5.32
C ALA A 71 -4.55 1.97 4.56
N ARG A 72 -4.42 1.83 3.24
CA ARG A 72 -3.63 2.77 2.42
C ARG A 72 -4.28 4.14 2.30
N VAL A 73 -5.62 4.22 2.30
CA VAL A 73 -6.36 5.49 2.35
C VAL A 73 -6.04 6.23 3.65
N ALA A 74 -6.17 5.55 4.79
CA ALA A 74 -5.91 6.12 6.11
C ALA A 74 -4.43 6.50 6.30
N LEU A 75 -3.50 5.60 5.97
CA LEU A 75 -2.05 5.85 6.07
C LEU A 75 -1.58 6.94 5.13
N THR A 76 -2.15 7.07 3.92
CA THR A 76 -1.87 8.22 3.03
C THR A 76 -2.29 9.53 3.68
N ALA A 77 -3.52 9.61 4.19
CA ALA A 77 -4.02 10.83 4.82
C ALA A 77 -3.15 11.23 6.04
N LEU A 78 -2.84 10.26 6.90
CA LEU A 78 -2.00 10.48 8.08
C LEU A 78 -0.54 10.80 7.72
N ASN A 79 0.02 10.22 6.65
CA ASN A 79 1.36 10.56 6.17
C ASN A 79 1.43 12.03 5.74
N ILE A 80 0.42 12.53 5.02
CA ILE A 80 0.33 13.93 4.63
C ILE A 80 0.18 14.84 5.87
N VAL A 81 -0.76 14.51 6.78
CA VAL A 81 -1.02 15.26 8.03
C VAL A 81 0.25 15.35 8.90
N GLY A 82 0.98 14.25 9.04
CA GLY A 82 2.25 14.20 9.77
C GLY A 82 3.37 14.97 9.08
N SER A 83 3.47 14.88 7.75
CA SER A 83 4.46 15.62 6.94
C SER A 83 4.28 17.15 7.00
N ILE A 84 3.08 17.64 7.35
CA ILE A 84 2.83 19.08 7.60
C ILE A 84 2.89 19.45 9.11
N GLY A 85 3.35 18.54 9.97
CA GLY A 85 3.60 18.78 11.40
C GLY A 85 2.38 18.68 12.32
N LYS A 86 1.19 18.26 11.83
CA LYS A 86 -0.02 18.13 12.65
C LYS A 86 -0.01 16.79 13.42
N SER A 87 0.80 16.74 14.48
CA SER A 87 0.97 15.55 15.32
C SER A 87 -0.25 15.20 16.18
N ASN A 88 -0.48 13.92 16.44
CA ASN A 88 -1.53 13.38 17.34
C ASN A 88 -2.97 13.86 17.06
N LEU A 89 -3.23 14.26 15.80
CA LEU A 89 -4.52 14.76 15.29
C LEU A 89 -5.61 13.67 15.28
N VAL A 90 -5.23 12.41 15.11
CA VAL A 90 -6.12 11.24 15.26
C VAL A 90 -5.81 10.57 16.59
N ASP A 91 -6.81 10.41 17.45
CA ASP A 91 -6.66 9.78 18.76
C ASP A 91 -6.34 8.28 18.63
N HIS A 92 -7.09 7.56 17.80
CA HIS A 92 -6.88 6.14 17.50
C HIS A 92 -7.00 5.84 16.00
N LEU A 93 -6.00 5.16 15.45
CA LEU A 93 -6.06 4.49 14.14
C LEU A 93 -6.23 2.98 14.35
N PHE A 94 -7.24 2.38 13.73
CA PHE A 94 -7.44 0.94 13.66
C PHE A 94 -7.19 0.46 12.22
N LEU A 95 -6.18 -0.37 12.04
CA LEU A 95 -5.80 -1.03 10.79
C LEU A 95 -6.26 -2.49 10.85
N TRP A 96 -7.34 -2.85 10.15
CA TRP A 96 -7.93 -4.19 10.17
C TRP A 96 -7.68 -4.95 8.87
N GLN A 97 -7.07 -6.14 8.96
CA GLN A 97 -6.56 -6.91 7.82
C GLN A 97 -5.87 -6.01 6.76
N PRO A 98 -4.87 -5.20 7.16
CA PRO A 98 -4.36 -4.09 6.35
C PRO A 98 -3.59 -4.57 5.10
N ALA A 99 -4.09 -4.24 3.91
CA ALA A 99 -3.45 -4.55 2.63
C ALA A 99 -2.33 -3.54 2.27
N VAL A 100 -1.35 -3.43 3.18
CA VAL A 100 -0.07 -2.73 3.02
C VAL A 100 1.04 -3.63 3.57
N ALA A 101 2.28 -3.35 3.18
CA ALA A 101 3.45 -4.12 3.59
C ALA A 101 3.71 -4.07 5.11
N ASP A 102 4.36 -5.09 5.67
CA ASP A 102 4.76 -5.14 7.10
C ASP A 102 5.66 -3.99 7.56
N ASN A 103 6.50 -3.45 6.67
CA ASN A 103 7.30 -2.26 6.90
C ASN A 103 6.50 -0.94 6.76
N ALA A 104 5.21 -0.96 6.38
CA ALA A 104 4.49 0.26 5.98
C ALA A 104 4.38 1.34 7.08
N LEU A 105 4.53 0.94 8.36
CA LEU A 105 4.53 1.83 9.53
C LEU A 105 5.92 2.33 9.95
N THR A 106 7.02 1.90 9.32
CA THR A 106 8.38 2.41 9.63
C THR A 106 8.46 3.91 9.41
N ASN A 107 9.27 4.60 10.20
CA ASN A 107 9.58 6.02 9.99
C ASN A 107 10.73 6.24 8.98
N ASP A 108 11.46 5.18 8.56
CA ASP A 108 12.54 5.30 7.60
C ASP A 108 12.10 5.00 6.15
N SER A 109 12.04 6.07 5.35
CA SER A 109 11.78 6.00 3.91
C SER A 109 12.83 5.21 3.09
N SER A 110 14.01 4.92 3.64
CA SER A 110 15.01 4.09 2.97
C SER A 110 14.60 2.61 2.90
N ARG A 111 13.76 2.16 3.85
CA ARG A 111 13.19 0.81 3.90
C ARG A 111 12.06 0.57 2.89
N ASP A 112 11.74 1.55 2.03
CA ASP A 112 10.69 1.38 1.03
C ASP A 112 11.15 0.49 -0.13
N VAL A 113 10.93 -0.81 0.04
CA VAL A 113 11.22 -1.84 -0.96
C VAL A 113 10.26 -1.79 -2.17
N HIS A 114 9.23 -0.93 -2.14
CA HIS A 114 8.31 -0.75 -3.27
C HIS A 114 9.04 -0.09 -4.45
N PRO A 115 8.95 -0.62 -5.69
CA PRO A 115 9.71 -0.13 -6.84
C PRO A 115 9.52 1.38 -7.10
N LEU A 116 8.25 1.83 -7.13
CA LEU A 116 7.88 3.24 -7.28
C LEU A 116 8.00 4.10 -6.00
N GLY A 117 8.40 3.54 -4.85
CA GLY A 117 8.48 4.24 -3.57
C GLY A 117 7.11 4.63 -2.98
N LEU A 118 6.22 3.63 -2.86
CA LEU A 118 4.81 3.75 -2.42
C LEU A 118 4.47 2.84 -1.22
N GLY A 119 5.45 2.14 -0.63
CA GLY A 119 5.22 1.06 0.32
C GLY A 119 5.11 1.50 1.77
N VAL A 120 5.77 2.61 2.13
CA VAL A 120 5.89 3.08 3.52
C VAL A 120 5.35 4.50 3.73
N PHE A 121 4.87 4.75 4.94
CA PHE A 121 4.15 5.98 5.32
C PHE A 121 4.87 6.68 6.49
N PRO A 122 6.09 7.20 6.27
CA PRO A 122 7.06 7.49 7.33
C PRO A 122 6.68 8.65 8.26
N SER A 123 5.67 9.45 7.91
CA SER A 123 5.11 10.48 8.80
C SER A 123 3.78 10.07 9.43
N ALA A 124 3.12 8.98 9.00
CA ALA A 124 1.78 8.63 9.45
C ALA A 124 1.71 8.32 10.96
N HIS A 125 2.77 7.73 11.51
CA HIS A 125 2.90 7.48 12.95
C HIS A 125 2.85 8.77 13.80
N SER A 126 3.26 9.91 13.26
CA SER A 126 3.26 11.18 14.00
C SER A 126 1.84 11.78 14.13
N ALA A 127 0.98 11.56 13.13
CA ALA A 127 -0.39 12.08 13.09
C ALA A 127 -1.38 11.29 13.96
N ALA A 128 -1.11 10.01 14.26
CA ALA A 128 -1.93 9.19 15.14
C ALA A 128 -1.32 9.09 16.55
N ARG A 129 -2.13 9.26 17.60
CA ARG A 129 -1.69 9.12 19.00
C ARG A 129 -1.51 7.66 19.40
N LYS A 130 -2.48 6.79 19.05
CA LYS A 130 -2.39 5.32 19.15
C LYS A 130 -2.70 4.66 17.80
N ILE A 131 -2.01 3.55 17.51
CA ILE A 131 -2.25 2.69 16.34
C ILE A 131 -2.52 1.27 16.82
N VAL A 132 -3.63 0.67 16.36
CA VAL A 132 -4.00 -0.73 16.62
C VAL A 132 -3.99 -1.48 15.30
N VAL A 133 -3.30 -2.61 15.23
CA VAL A 133 -3.17 -3.46 14.05
C VAL A 133 -3.84 -4.79 14.32
N LEU A 134 -5.01 -5.02 13.71
CA LEU A 134 -5.78 -6.25 13.82
C LEU A 134 -5.42 -7.14 12.61
N HIS A 135 -4.54 -8.12 12.82
CA HIS A 135 -3.90 -8.91 11.75
C HIS A 135 -4.22 -10.41 11.85
N SER A 136 -3.94 -11.20 10.80
CA SER A 136 -4.13 -12.66 10.83
C SER A 136 -3.18 -13.39 9.87
N ARG A 137 -2.78 -14.62 10.19
CA ARG A 137 -2.07 -15.55 9.29
C ARG A 137 -2.96 -16.11 8.17
N GLY A 138 -4.28 -15.90 8.23
CA GLY A 138 -5.20 -16.06 7.10
C GLY A 138 -5.20 -14.87 6.14
N ASP A 139 -4.53 -13.76 6.48
CA ASP A 139 -4.54 -12.51 5.71
C ASP A 139 -3.44 -12.45 4.63
N GLY A 140 -3.41 -13.44 3.75
CA GLY A 140 -2.40 -13.56 2.68
C GLY A 140 -2.57 -12.55 1.53
N VAL A 141 -3.18 -11.38 1.76
CA VAL A 141 -3.65 -10.45 0.71
C VAL A 141 -2.54 -9.84 -0.16
N LEU A 142 -1.31 -9.79 0.34
CA LEU A 142 -0.13 -9.40 -0.45
C LEU A 142 0.73 -10.59 -0.87
N GLY A 143 0.41 -11.81 -0.45
CA GLY A 143 1.33 -12.95 -0.48
C GLY A 143 1.40 -13.64 0.90
N ALA A 144 1.94 -14.86 0.90
CA ALA A 144 2.26 -15.59 2.12
C ALA A 144 3.79 -15.73 2.21
N ASP A 145 4.37 -15.67 3.41
CA ASP A 145 5.80 -15.94 3.57
C ASP A 145 6.11 -17.45 3.55
N ASN A 146 5.81 -18.09 2.41
CA ASN A 146 6.13 -19.48 2.16
C ASN A 146 7.56 -19.59 1.59
N SER A 147 8.30 -20.62 2.00
CA SER A 147 9.62 -20.94 1.43
C SER A 147 9.56 -21.19 -0.08
N GLU A 148 8.44 -21.72 -0.57
CA GLU A 148 8.16 -21.92 -2.00
C GLU A 148 7.93 -20.59 -2.73
N ASP A 149 7.19 -19.63 -2.15
CA ASP A 149 7.02 -18.28 -2.70
C ASP A 149 8.39 -17.54 -2.72
N LYS A 150 9.23 -17.70 -1.69
CA LYS A 150 10.63 -17.20 -1.67
C LYS A 150 11.51 -17.86 -2.74
N ALA A 151 11.39 -19.16 -2.97
CA ALA A 151 12.10 -19.87 -4.05
C ALA A 151 11.61 -19.43 -5.44
N TRP A 152 10.31 -19.17 -5.61
CA TRP A 152 9.75 -18.58 -6.83
C TRP A 152 10.33 -17.17 -7.08
N TRP A 153 10.39 -16.32 -6.06
CA TRP A 153 11.00 -14.99 -6.15
C TRP A 153 12.48 -15.05 -6.52
N GLN A 154 13.25 -15.95 -5.92
CA GLN A 154 14.65 -16.15 -6.27
C GLN A 154 14.82 -16.64 -7.71
N ASN A 155 13.98 -17.56 -8.20
CA ASN A 155 14.01 -18.00 -9.60
C ASN A 155 13.63 -16.89 -10.59
N THR A 156 12.69 -16.02 -10.23
CA THR A 156 12.27 -14.86 -11.04
C THR A 156 13.35 -13.76 -11.08
N ILE A 157 14.05 -13.50 -9.96
CA ILE A 157 15.07 -12.45 -9.86
C ILE A 157 16.44 -12.91 -10.40
N LEU A 158 16.85 -14.17 -10.15
CA LEU A 158 18.14 -14.72 -10.61
C LEU A 158 18.10 -15.27 -12.05
N GLY A 159 16.98 -15.10 -12.78
CA GLY A 159 16.71 -15.75 -14.06
C GLY A 159 16.69 -14.89 -15.34
N PRO A 160 17.73 -14.11 -15.71
CA PRO A 160 17.74 -13.37 -17.00
C PRO A 160 17.61 -14.22 -18.28
N SER A 161 17.72 -15.56 -18.21
CA SER A 161 18.14 -16.38 -19.36
C SER A 161 17.54 -17.80 -19.50
N ARG A 162 16.41 -18.16 -18.85
CA ARG A 162 15.80 -19.51 -19.02
C ARG A 162 14.34 -19.62 -19.48
N LEU A 163 13.49 -18.60 -19.31
CA LEU A 163 12.16 -18.62 -19.96
C LEU A 163 12.22 -18.54 -21.49
N ALA A 164 13.38 -18.18 -22.06
CA ALA A 164 13.65 -18.27 -23.50
C ALA A 164 13.85 -19.71 -24.02
N VAL A 165 13.82 -20.75 -23.16
CA VAL A 165 14.06 -22.15 -23.55
C VAL A 165 12.87 -23.07 -23.21
N ALA A 166 12.08 -22.76 -22.18
CA ALA A 166 10.88 -23.54 -21.85
C ALA A 166 9.74 -23.41 -22.89
N GLY A 167 9.69 -22.29 -23.61
CA GLY A 167 8.59 -21.95 -24.54
C GLY A 167 8.49 -22.78 -25.82
N TRP A 168 9.34 -23.78 -26.06
CA TRP A 168 9.29 -24.63 -27.26
C TRP A 168 8.73 -26.05 -27.01
N ASN A 169 8.83 -26.57 -25.78
CA ASN A 169 8.41 -27.95 -25.46
C ASN A 169 7.02 -28.05 -24.80
N ILE A 170 6.33 -26.91 -24.63
CA ILE A 170 4.95 -26.84 -24.13
C ILE A 170 3.96 -26.60 -25.30
N ALA A 171 4.46 -26.34 -26.51
CA ALA A 171 3.66 -26.08 -27.71
C ALA A 171 3.01 -27.33 -28.35
N THR A 172 3.05 -28.48 -27.68
CA THR A 172 2.63 -29.80 -28.23
C THR A 172 1.99 -30.72 -27.16
N ALA A 173 1.29 -30.16 -26.18
CA ALA A 173 0.57 -30.92 -25.16
C ALA A 173 -0.82 -30.31 -24.95
N ASP A 174 -1.87 -31.06 -25.30
CA ASP A 174 -3.26 -30.68 -25.09
C ASP A 174 -3.64 -30.77 -23.59
N ASP A 175 -4.65 -29.99 -23.19
CA ASP A 175 -5.16 -29.71 -21.84
C ASP A 175 -4.73 -30.61 -20.66
N PRO A 176 -4.06 -30.00 -19.66
CA PRO A 176 -4.39 -30.28 -18.26
C PRO A 176 -4.31 -29.05 -17.33
N MET A 177 -4.40 -27.81 -17.84
CA MET A 177 -3.99 -26.63 -17.07
C MET A 177 -5.03 -26.12 -16.05
N ASP A 178 -6.33 -26.31 -16.28
CA ASP A 178 -7.38 -25.78 -15.38
C ASP A 178 -7.49 -26.55 -14.04
N ASP A 179 -7.36 -27.89 -14.04
CA ASP A 179 -7.42 -28.70 -12.81
C ASP A 179 -6.27 -28.40 -11.83
N ALA A 180 -5.10 -28.01 -12.35
CA ALA A 180 -3.96 -27.58 -11.54
C ALA A 180 -4.19 -26.20 -10.88
N LEU A 181 -4.97 -25.33 -11.52
CA LEU A 181 -5.22 -23.96 -11.05
C LEU A 181 -6.39 -23.84 -10.06
N GLY A 182 -7.27 -24.84 -9.99
CA GLY A 182 -8.44 -24.83 -9.09
C GLY A 182 -8.09 -24.83 -7.59
N ASN A 183 -7.01 -25.51 -7.18
CA ASN A 183 -6.70 -25.75 -5.75
C ASN A 183 -5.82 -24.67 -5.07
N LEU A 184 -5.41 -23.62 -5.79
CA LEU A 184 -4.52 -22.56 -5.28
C LEU A 184 -5.17 -21.16 -5.19
N ARG A 185 -6.40 -21.01 -5.69
CA ARG A 185 -7.08 -19.71 -5.82
C ARG A 185 -7.93 -19.35 -4.60
N GLY A 186 -7.35 -18.52 -3.73
CA GLY A 186 -8.14 -17.60 -2.90
C GLY A 186 -8.88 -16.58 -3.77
N ALA A 187 -9.89 -15.90 -3.22
CA ALA A 187 -10.84 -15.06 -3.98
C ALA A 187 -10.27 -13.80 -4.69
N TYR A 188 -8.95 -13.66 -4.76
CA TYR A 188 -8.25 -12.70 -5.61
C TYR A 188 -6.96 -13.34 -6.13
N ASP A 189 -6.68 -13.25 -7.43
CA ASP A 189 -5.39 -13.62 -8.04
C ASP A 189 -4.30 -12.57 -7.71
N LYS A 190 -4.15 -12.24 -6.42
CA LYS A 190 -3.26 -11.20 -5.88
C LYS A 190 -2.21 -11.82 -4.96
N LYS A 191 -0.98 -11.91 -5.46
CA LYS A 191 0.21 -12.03 -4.61
C LYS A 191 1.31 -11.14 -5.18
N TRP A 192 1.78 -10.21 -4.37
CA TRP A 192 2.94 -9.34 -4.58
C TRP A 192 2.83 -8.32 -5.73
N TRP A 193 3.88 -7.50 -5.89
CA TRP A 193 4.07 -6.62 -7.05
C TRP A 193 4.61 -7.39 -8.27
N THR A 194 4.00 -8.53 -8.60
CA THR A 194 4.21 -9.15 -9.91
C THR A 194 3.49 -8.30 -10.96
N PHE A 195 4.20 -7.39 -11.61
CA PHE A 195 3.69 -6.70 -12.79
C PHE A 195 3.66 -7.72 -13.93
N PRO A 196 2.48 -8.18 -14.37
CA PRO A 196 2.41 -9.25 -15.36
C PRO A 196 2.86 -8.69 -16.72
N SER A 197 3.84 -9.35 -17.34
CA SER A 197 4.60 -8.82 -18.48
C SER A 197 3.86 -8.92 -19.83
N PHE A 198 2.54 -8.68 -19.85
CA PHE A 198 1.67 -8.96 -21.00
C PHE A 198 1.34 -7.76 -21.90
N LEU A 199 1.91 -6.57 -21.68
CA LEU A 199 1.76 -5.42 -22.58
C LEU A 199 3.11 -4.97 -23.16
N ASP A 200 3.13 -4.76 -24.48
CA ASP A 200 4.34 -4.66 -25.32
C ASP A 200 5.10 -3.32 -25.19
N SER A 201 4.73 -2.52 -24.18
CA SER A 201 5.33 -1.23 -23.83
C SER A 201 6.29 -1.30 -22.65
N GLY A 202 6.34 -2.42 -21.91
CA GLY A 202 7.19 -2.57 -20.73
C GLY A 202 6.76 -1.71 -19.54
N PHE A 203 5.45 -1.54 -19.33
CA PHE A 203 4.81 -0.89 -18.18
C PHE A 203 3.56 -1.69 -17.77
N GLY A 204 3.22 -1.71 -16.47
CA GLY A 204 1.97 -2.34 -16.01
C GLY A 204 0.73 -1.50 -16.37
N PRO A 205 -0.48 -2.09 -16.51
CA PRO A 205 -1.62 -1.43 -17.18
C PRO A 205 -2.00 -0.05 -16.61
N ALA A 206 -2.07 0.11 -15.28
CA ALA A 206 -2.28 1.42 -14.63
C ALA A 206 -1.27 2.50 -15.05
N ILE A 207 0.01 2.15 -15.15
CA ILE A 207 1.11 3.09 -15.41
C ILE A 207 1.29 3.30 -16.93
N GLU A 208 1.05 2.28 -17.74
CA GLU A 208 0.99 2.42 -19.20
C GLU A 208 -0.16 3.35 -19.61
N LYS A 209 -1.35 3.17 -19.03
CA LYS A 209 -2.50 4.06 -19.21
C LYS A 209 -2.19 5.50 -18.80
N LEU A 210 -1.39 5.70 -17.74
CA LEU A 210 -0.95 7.01 -17.27
C LEU A 210 0.05 7.69 -18.22
N TYR A 211 0.97 6.92 -18.81
CA TYR A 211 2.03 7.45 -19.69
C TYR A 211 1.84 7.12 -21.18
N LYS A 212 0.62 6.74 -21.59
CA LYS A 212 0.25 6.37 -22.97
C LYS A 212 0.76 7.35 -24.04
N ASP A 213 0.69 8.64 -23.77
CA ASP A 213 1.07 9.72 -24.70
C ASP A 213 2.60 9.94 -24.77
N TYR A 214 3.37 9.12 -24.06
CA TYR A 214 4.84 9.09 -24.03
C TYR A 214 5.40 7.75 -24.52
N LEU A 215 4.57 6.81 -24.97
CA LEU A 215 5.02 5.52 -25.49
C LEU A 215 5.62 5.64 -26.91
N PRO A 216 6.53 4.73 -27.31
CA PRO A 216 7.19 3.72 -26.48
C PRO A 216 8.23 4.33 -25.52
N LEU A 217 8.44 3.65 -24.38
CA LEU A 217 9.44 3.99 -23.36
C LEU A 217 10.51 2.90 -23.16
N THR A 218 10.43 1.79 -23.90
CA THR A 218 11.41 0.68 -23.89
C THR A 218 11.74 0.19 -25.31
N PHE A 219 12.67 -0.76 -25.42
CA PHE A 219 13.24 -1.27 -26.67
C PHE A 219 12.95 -2.75 -26.97
N ASP A 220 12.19 -3.44 -26.12
CA ASP A 220 12.11 -4.90 -26.19
C ASP A 220 11.32 -5.38 -27.43
N ALA A 221 12.04 -5.67 -28.51
CA ALA A 221 11.51 -6.05 -29.81
C ALA A 221 11.01 -7.52 -29.88
N ARG A 222 10.76 -8.16 -28.73
CA ARG A 222 10.43 -9.60 -28.60
C ARG A 222 8.98 -9.96 -28.96
N LYS A 223 8.44 -9.42 -30.06
CA LYS A 223 7.21 -9.90 -30.73
C LYS A 223 7.18 -9.52 -32.22
N THR A 224 8.03 -10.16 -33.01
CA THR A 224 7.63 -10.57 -34.36
C THR A 224 7.73 -12.09 -34.41
N THR A 225 6.80 -12.74 -35.11
CA THR A 225 6.52 -14.20 -35.02
C THR A 225 7.57 -15.10 -35.69
N HIS A 226 8.79 -14.60 -35.92
CA HIS A 226 9.87 -15.32 -36.62
C HIS A 226 11.19 -15.22 -35.84
N PRO A 227 11.63 -16.29 -35.12
CA PRO A 227 12.85 -16.29 -34.31
C PRO A 227 14.16 -15.93 -35.06
N GLN A 228 14.16 -16.02 -36.38
CA GLN A 228 15.34 -15.73 -37.24
C GLN A 228 15.57 -14.23 -37.53
N ARG A 229 14.82 -13.31 -36.92
CA ARG A 229 15.02 -11.85 -37.03
C ARG A 229 15.24 -11.15 -35.68
N SER A 230 16.09 -11.72 -34.82
CA SER A 230 16.53 -11.02 -33.60
C SER A 230 17.78 -10.14 -33.84
N MET A 231 18.06 -9.22 -32.88
CA MET A 231 19.26 -8.37 -32.81
C MET A 231 19.37 -7.10 -33.70
N TYR A 232 18.29 -6.57 -34.29
CA TYR A 232 18.31 -5.18 -34.79
C TYR A 232 17.14 -4.34 -34.25
N VAL A 233 17.39 -3.63 -33.15
CA VAL A 233 16.54 -2.51 -32.70
C VAL A 233 16.87 -1.30 -33.59
N PRO A 234 15.92 -0.76 -34.37
CA PRO A 234 16.20 0.36 -35.28
C PRO A 234 16.71 1.58 -34.53
N GLU A 235 17.74 2.25 -35.05
CA GLU A 235 18.29 3.47 -34.43
C GLU A 235 17.24 4.61 -34.35
N ALA A 236 16.27 4.61 -35.26
CA ALA A 236 15.09 5.47 -35.19
C ALA A 236 14.26 5.21 -33.91
N LEU A 237 14.04 3.95 -33.52
CA LEU A 237 13.33 3.62 -32.28
C LEU A 237 14.16 4.00 -31.05
N LYS A 238 15.49 3.80 -31.09
CA LYS A 238 16.42 4.29 -30.04
C LYS A 238 16.31 5.79 -29.82
N LYS A 239 16.23 6.55 -30.91
CA LYS A 239 15.98 8.00 -30.89
C LYS A 239 14.59 8.34 -30.32
N THR A 240 13.52 7.72 -30.82
CA THR A 240 12.14 7.99 -30.38
C THR A 240 11.94 7.78 -28.89
N VAL A 241 12.41 6.67 -28.32
CA VAL A 241 12.29 6.39 -26.87
C VAL A 241 13.10 7.39 -26.05
N LYS A 242 14.29 7.80 -26.52
CA LYS A 242 15.10 8.83 -25.85
C LYS A 242 14.40 10.20 -25.85
N GLU A 243 13.76 10.56 -26.95
CA GLU A 243 12.98 11.80 -27.10
C GLU A 243 11.69 11.76 -26.26
N ASN A 244 11.02 10.60 -26.20
CA ASN A 244 9.87 10.35 -25.33
C ASN A 244 10.23 10.45 -23.84
N TRP A 245 11.34 9.85 -23.40
CA TRP A 245 11.83 9.98 -22.02
C TRP A 245 12.20 11.43 -21.67
N ALA A 246 12.77 12.18 -22.62
CA ALA A 246 13.07 13.60 -22.42
C ALA A 246 11.78 14.45 -22.31
N ARG A 247 10.73 14.14 -23.09
CA ARG A 247 9.40 14.75 -22.97
C ARG A 247 8.76 14.41 -21.62
N LEU A 248 8.73 13.14 -21.24
CA LEU A 248 8.15 12.68 -19.97
C LEU A 248 8.87 13.28 -18.75
N GLU A 249 10.21 13.31 -18.73
CA GLU A 249 10.97 13.96 -17.65
C GLU A 249 10.70 15.46 -17.57
N LYS A 250 10.69 16.16 -18.71
CA LYS A 250 10.36 17.60 -18.79
C LYS A 250 8.97 17.88 -18.22
N ASP A 251 7.96 17.12 -18.64
CA ASP A 251 6.58 17.43 -18.33
C ASP A 251 6.20 16.99 -16.90
N ILE A 252 6.79 15.90 -16.38
CA ILE A 252 6.75 15.57 -14.94
C ILE A 252 7.40 16.67 -14.09
N LEU A 253 8.56 17.20 -14.51
CA LEU A 253 9.22 18.29 -13.79
C LEU A 253 8.44 19.61 -13.90
N ALA A 254 7.73 19.86 -15.00
CA ALA A 254 6.84 21.01 -15.13
C ALA A 254 5.65 20.91 -14.15
N GLU A 255 5.00 19.74 -14.05
CA GLU A 255 3.93 19.47 -13.08
C GLU A 255 4.43 19.66 -11.63
N ALA A 256 5.63 19.15 -11.31
CA ALA A 256 6.24 19.35 -10.00
C ALA A 256 6.47 20.84 -9.68
N ASN A 257 7.09 21.60 -10.58
CA ASN A 257 7.34 23.03 -10.36
C ASN A 257 6.03 23.84 -10.23
N ALA A 258 5.00 23.51 -11.02
CA ALA A 258 3.72 24.20 -10.98
C ALA A 258 2.92 23.92 -9.69
N LEU A 259 2.96 22.68 -9.18
CA LEU A 259 2.12 22.24 -8.06
C LEU A 259 2.82 22.17 -6.70
N TRP A 260 4.16 22.24 -6.62
CA TRP A 260 4.89 22.08 -5.35
C TRP A 260 4.46 23.08 -4.28
N GLN A 261 4.47 24.38 -4.58
CA GLN A 261 4.10 25.43 -3.63
C GLN A 261 2.57 25.48 -3.37
N PRO A 262 1.67 25.44 -4.38
CA PRO A 262 0.23 25.36 -4.15
C PRO A 262 -0.20 24.16 -3.29
N CYS A 263 0.44 22.98 -3.42
CA CYS A 263 0.18 21.85 -2.53
C CYS A 263 0.53 22.15 -1.07
N ILE A 264 1.62 22.89 -0.81
CA ILE A 264 2.04 23.25 0.55
C ILE A 264 1.05 24.24 1.16
N ASP A 265 0.64 25.26 0.40
CA ASP A 265 -0.19 26.34 0.94
C ASP A 265 -1.65 25.90 1.17
N CYS A 266 -2.25 25.17 0.23
CA CYS A 266 -3.58 24.57 0.46
C CYS A 266 -3.59 23.64 1.70
N LEU A 267 -2.56 22.80 1.87
CA LEU A 267 -2.48 21.89 3.03
C LEU A 267 -2.27 22.63 4.37
N ARG A 268 -1.57 23.77 4.37
CA ARG A 268 -1.44 24.64 5.55
C ARG A 268 -2.78 25.27 5.93
N ASN A 269 -3.55 25.70 4.92
CA ASN A 269 -4.86 26.34 5.09
C ASN A 269 -6.01 25.37 5.39
N GLY A 270 -5.78 24.05 5.41
CA GLY A 270 -6.85 23.06 5.55
C GLY A 270 -7.74 22.91 4.31
N GLU A 271 -7.25 23.38 3.16
CA GLU A 271 -7.89 23.29 1.85
C GLU A 271 -7.55 21.97 1.15
N ARG A 272 -8.32 21.62 0.10
CA ARG A 272 -8.00 20.49 -0.78
C ARG A 272 -6.79 20.84 -1.65
N PRO A 273 -5.66 20.12 -1.55
CA PRO A 273 -4.53 20.34 -2.45
C PRO A 273 -4.90 19.98 -3.90
N PRO A 274 -4.23 20.58 -4.90
CA PRO A 274 -4.43 20.20 -6.30
C PRO A 274 -4.09 18.72 -6.54
N GLU A 275 -4.69 18.16 -7.59
CA GLU A 275 -4.52 16.76 -7.96
C GLU A 275 -3.36 16.63 -8.95
N TYR A 276 -2.45 15.70 -8.64
CA TYR A 276 -1.38 15.32 -9.55
C TYR A 276 -1.94 14.50 -10.72
N THR A 277 -1.40 14.71 -11.92
CA THR A 277 -1.70 13.92 -13.11
C THR A 277 -0.58 12.90 -13.32
N LEU A 278 0.55 13.31 -13.91
CA LEU A 278 1.70 12.45 -14.17
C LEU A 278 2.39 12.00 -12.86
N LEU A 279 2.28 12.81 -11.81
CA LEU A 279 2.79 12.51 -10.46
C LEU A 279 1.77 11.82 -9.55
N SER A 280 0.62 11.38 -10.08
CA SER A 280 -0.43 10.72 -9.29
C SER A 280 0.01 9.49 -8.46
N PRO A 281 1.06 8.72 -8.84
CA PRO A 281 1.60 7.69 -7.94
C PRO A 281 2.20 8.25 -6.65
N LEU A 282 2.68 9.49 -6.63
CA LEU A 282 3.21 10.15 -5.43
C LEU A 282 2.12 10.84 -4.57
N ASN A 283 0.83 10.57 -4.81
CA ASN A 283 -0.28 11.14 -4.05
C ASN A 283 -0.19 10.92 -2.52
N HIS A 284 0.59 9.93 -2.06
CA HIS A 284 0.88 9.68 -0.64
C HIS A 284 1.74 10.77 0.05
N ARG A 285 2.33 11.71 -0.72
CA ARG A 285 3.18 12.79 -0.20
C ARG A 285 2.40 14.09 -0.10
N ALA A 286 2.68 14.89 0.93
CA ALA A 286 2.04 16.21 1.09
C ALA A 286 2.24 17.07 -0.18
N SER A 287 3.49 17.20 -0.62
CA SER A 287 3.85 17.79 -1.90
C SER A 287 5.03 17.04 -2.54
N VAL A 288 5.15 17.17 -3.86
CA VAL A 288 6.26 16.64 -4.66
C VAL A 288 7.13 17.82 -5.09
N SER A 289 8.36 17.90 -4.60
CA SER A 289 9.33 18.89 -5.07
C SER A 289 9.99 18.44 -6.39
N PRO A 290 10.59 19.36 -7.17
CA PRO A 290 11.29 19.00 -8.41
C PRO A 290 12.40 17.96 -8.22
N LYS A 291 13.03 17.89 -7.04
CA LYS A 291 13.98 16.81 -6.70
C LYS A 291 13.28 15.46 -6.61
N VAL A 292 12.20 15.35 -5.82
CA VAL A 292 11.44 14.10 -5.65
C VAL A 292 10.85 13.63 -6.98
N ALA A 293 10.38 14.55 -7.84
CA ALA A 293 9.93 14.25 -9.19
C ALA A 293 11.07 13.68 -10.08
N LYS A 294 12.29 14.22 -9.97
CA LYS A 294 13.46 13.68 -10.69
C LYS A 294 13.88 12.29 -10.19
N ASP A 295 13.89 12.10 -8.86
CA ASP A 295 14.19 10.80 -8.24
C ASP A 295 13.15 9.74 -8.63
N TYR A 296 11.89 10.15 -8.80
CA TYR A 296 10.79 9.32 -9.31
C TYR A 296 10.96 8.95 -10.81
N VAL A 297 11.34 9.92 -11.66
CA VAL A 297 11.69 9.63 -13.08
C VAL A 297 12.86 8.65 -13.18
N LEU A 298 13.85 8.73 -12.28
CA LEU A 298 14.96 7.77 -12.23
C LEU A 298 14.48 6.36 -11.86
N ARG A 299 13.55 6.23 -10.90
CA ARG A 299 12.90 4.95 -10.57
C ARG A 299 12.08 4.39 -11.73
N LEU A 300 11.29 5.21 -12.43
CA LEU A 300 10.56 4.79 -13.65
C LEU A 300 11.51 4.27 -14.74
N LYS A 301 12.62 4.96 -14.98
CA LYS A 301 13.64 4.52 -15.96
C LYS A 301 14.30 3.19 -15.57
N LYS A 302 14.63 3.00 -14.29
CA LYS A 302 15.10 1.69 -13.76
C LYS A 302 14.09 0.59 -14.05
N LEU A 303 12.80 0.80 -13.77
CA LEU A 303 11.77 -0.24 -13.94
C LEU A 303 11.53 -0.64 -15.40
N ALA A 304 11.52 0.34 -16.31
CA ALA A 304 11.42 0.09 -17.75
C ALA A 304 12.64 -0.66 -18.34
N VAL A 305 13.81 -0.58 -17.68
CA VAL A 305 15.03 -1.32 -18.05
C VAL A 305 15.09 -2.70 -17.37
N ASN A 306 14.61 -2.82 -16.14
CA ASN A 306 14.57 -4.06 -15.36
C ASN A 306 13.35 -4.94 -15.68
N ASN A 307 12.60 -4.67 -16.75
CA ASN A 307 11.33 -5.33 -17.11
C ASN A 307 10.35 -5.48 -15.92
N TRP A 308 10.26 -4.44 -15.10
CA TRP A 308 9.42 -4.35 -13.89
C TRP A 308 9.67 -5.37 -12.77
N VAL A 309 10.79 -6.09 -12.80
CA VAL A 309 11.23 -6.88 -11.64
C VAL A 309 11.67 -5.93 -10.52
N PRO A 310 11.13 -6.05 -9.28
CA PRO A 310 11.58 -5.24 -8.15
C PRO A 310 13.00 -5.64 -7.73
N GLU A 311 13.83 -4.66 -7.36
CA GLU A 311 15.24 -4.87 -6.96
C GLU A 311 15.39 -5.56 -5.59
N GLN A 312 14.28 -5.75 -4.86
CA GLN A 312 14.20 -6.28 -3.50
C GLN A 312 12.98 -7.20 -3.37
N PRO A 313 13.00 -8.21 -2.49
CA PRO A 313 11.85 -9.09 -2.28
C PRO A 313 10.64 -8.30 -1.75
N PRO A 314 9.42 -8.58 -2.24
CA PRO A 314 8.22 -7.94 -1.74
C PRO A 314 7.91 -8.39 -0.31
N ARG A 315 7.17 -7.55 0.41
CA ARG A 315 6.84 -7.77 1.83
C ARG A 315 5.45 -8.40 2.01
N PRO A 316 5.26 -9.25 3.03
CA PRO A 316 3.94 -9.77 3.39
C PRO A 316 3.03 -8.65 3.93
N ALA A 317 1.74 -8.93 4.08
CA ALA A 317 0.78 -7.97 4.62
C ALA A 317 1.10 -7.61 6.09
N LEU A 318 0.71 -6.40 6.52
CA LEU A 318 1.09 -5.85 7.81
C LEU A 318 0.54 -6.67 8.99
N GLY A 319 1.46 -7.34 9.69
CA GLY A 319 1.17 -8.27 10.78
C GLY A 319 0.94 -9.72 10.34
N TYR A 320 1.02 -10.07 9.05
CA TYR A 320 0.83 -11.45 8.56
C TYR A 320 1.79 -12.45 9.21
N VAL A 321 3.10 -12.15 9.19
CA VAL A 321 4.13 -12.94 9.90
C VAL A 321 4.11 -12.71 11.42
N GLY A 322 3.38 -11.67 11.88
CA GLY A 322 3.44 -11.12 13.23
C GLY A 322 4.58 -10.11 13.39
N PHE A 323 4.53 -9.29 14.44
CA PHE A 323 5.51 -8.22 14.63
C PHE A 323 6.91 -8.69 15.10
N LYS A 324 7.08 -9.98 15.42
CA LYS A 324 8.36 -10.56 15.88
C LYS A 324 9.46 -10.60 14.82
N GLU A 325 9.11 -10.49 13.54
CA GLU A 325 10.11 -10.44 12.45
C GLU A 325 10.68 -9.02 12.26
N VAL A 326 10.02 -8.00 12.81
CA VAL A 326 10.39 -6.57 12.69
C VAL A 326 10.67 -5.88 14.04
N ALA A 327 10.47 -6.56 15.17
CA ALA A 327 10.72 -6.04 16.52
C ALA A 327 11.16 -7.17 17.47
N GLY A 328 11.96 -6.82 18.48
CA GLY A 328 12.69 -7.73 19.36
C GLY A 328 14.12 -8.04 18.88
N GLU A 329 14.99 -8.40 19.82
CA GLU A 329 16.44 -8.58 19.61
C GLU A 329 16.83 -9.65 18.56
N SER A 330 15.91 -10.55 18.21
CA SER A 330 16.11 -11.63 17.22
C SER A 330 15.41 -11.38 15.88
N ALA A 331 14.85 -10.19 15.66
CA ALA A 331 14.12 -9.85 14.43
C ALA A 331 15.07 -9.75 13.22
N ILE A 332 14.84 -10.57 12.19
CA ILE A 332 15.64 -10.57 10.95
C ILE A 332 15.54 -9.20 10.24
N GLU A 333 14.37 -8.57 10.33
CA GLU A 333 14.02 -7.30 9.69
C GLU A 333 13.81 -6.20 10.72
N PHE A 334 14.55 -6.25 11.85
CA PHE A 334 14.44 -5.34 13.00
C PHE A 334 14.27 -3.86 12.61
N ASP A 335 13.29 -3.20 13.23
CA ASP A 335 12.99 -1.79 13.06
C ASP A 335 12.94 -1.11 14.45
N VAL A 336 13.96 -0.31 14.74
CA VAL A 336 14.09 0.41 16.02
C VAL A 336 12.82 1.21 16.34
N PHE A 337 12.22 1.86 15.33
CA PHE A 337 11.06 2.70 15.55
C PHE A 337 9.78 1.88 15.83
N LEU A 338 9.59 0.73 15.16
CA LEU A 338 8.49 -0.18 15.48
C LEU A 338 8.67 -0.82 16.86
N ASP A 339 9.89 -1.24 17.20
CA ASP A 339 10.23 -1.82 18.51
C ASP A 339 9.96 -0.82 19.65
N GLU A 340 10.49 0.40 19.55
CA GLU A 340 10.21 1.48 20.50
C GLU A 340 8.71 1.79 20.58
N SER A 341 7.99 1.80 19.44
CA SER A 341 6.54 2.08 19.40
C SER A 341 5.68 0.99 20.03
N LEU A 342 6.15 -0.26 20.03
CA LEU A 342 5.53 -1.37 20.78
C LEU A 342 5.84 -1.21 22.28
N ALA A 343 7.10 -1.01 22.64
CA ALA A 343 7.56 -0.87 24.02
C ALA A 343 6.93 0.32 24.75
N ASN A 344 6.70 1.46 24.06
CA ASN A 344 6.10 2.65 24.64
C ASN A 344 4.55 2.68 24.60
N GLY A 345 3.90 1.66 24.05
CA GLY A 345 2.44 1.58 23.99
C GLY A 345 1.79 2.59 23.02
N LYS A 346 2.46 2.90 21.92
CA LYS A 346 1.89 3.65 20.79
C LYS A 346 1.29 2.72 19.73
N LEU A 347 1.89 1.55 19.53
CA LEU A 347 1.50 0.53 18.56
C LEU A 347 1.01 -0.74 19.28
N PHE A 348 -0.15 -1.25 18.87
CA PHE A 348 -0.81 -2.41 19.49
C PHE A 348 -1.17 -3.47 18.45
N PRO A 349 -0.35 -4.52 18.27
CA PRO A 349 -0.68 -5.64 17.39
C PRO A 349 -1.61 -6.64 18.09
N VAL A 350 -2.65 -7.06 17.40
CA VAL A 350 -3.63 -8.05 17.88
C VAL A 350 -3.73 -9.18 16.85
N ASP A 351 -3.25 -10.35 17.22
CA ASP A 351 -3.26 -11.55 16.37
C ASP A 351 -4.65 -12.20 16.37
N GLN A 352 -5.34 -12.11 15.24
CA GLN A 352 -6.66 -12.66 15.00
C GLN A 352 -6.64 -14.00 14.24
N SER A 353 -5.48 -14.66 14.13
CA SER A 353 -5.31 -15.92 13.36
C SER A 353 -6.22 -17.07 13.79
N LYS A 354 -6.72 -17.07 15.03
CA LYS A 354 -7.68 -18.06 15.54
C LYS A 354 -9.10 -17.88 14.98
N TRP A 355 -9.44 -16.68 14.50
CA TRP A 355 -10.83 -16.26 14.24
C TRP A 355 -11.07 -15.83 12.78
N LEU A 356 -10.06 -15.22 12.13
CA LEU A 356 -10.11 -14.83 10.71
C LEU A 356 -9.26 -15.78 9.87
N PHE A 357 -9.92 -16.60 9.06
CA PHE A 357 -9.30 -17.71 8.31
C PHE A 357 -8.98 -17.36 6.85
N SER A 358 -9.44 -16.21 6.34
CA SER A 358 -9.04 -15.63 5.07
C SER A 358 -9.14 -14.09 5.11
N HIS A 359 -8.56 -13.40 4.12
CA HIS A 359 -8.75 -11.95 3.95
C HIS A 359 -10.23 -11.62 3.74
N SER A 360 -10.79 -10.68 4.53
CA SER A 360 -12.22 -10.34 4.58
C SER A 360 -13.16 -11.49 4.99
N GLY A 361 -12.63 -12.70 5.28
CA GLY A 361 -13.39 -13.89 5.64
C GLY A 361 -13.72 -13.96 7.12
N MET A 362 -14.77 -13.24 7.54
CA MET A 362 -15.30 -13.36 8.90
C MET A 362 -16.13 -14.65 9.06
N ARG A 363 -15.89 -15.40 10.14
CA ARG A 363 -16.93 -16.29 10.69
C ARG A 363 -18.06 -15.42 11.24
N VAL A 364 -19.30 -15.94 11.26
CA VAL A 364 -20.42 -15.28 11.94
C VAL A 364 -19.98 -15.02 13.40
N PRO A 365 -20.02 -13.77 13.89
CA PRO A 365 -19.35 -13.42 15.14
C PRO A 365 -20.02 -14.09 16.34
N THR A 366 -19.26 -14.96 17.01
CA THR A 366 -19.68 -15.58 18.28
C THR A 366 -19.65 -14.56 19.42
N GLN A 367 -20.35 -14.87 20.50
CA GLN A 367 -20.28 -14.10 21.75
C GLN A 367 -18.83 -14.03 22.28
N GLU A 368 -18.12 -15.16 22.25
CA GLU A 368 -16.69 -15.30 22.54
C GLU A 368 -15.82 -14.33 21.71
N LEU A 369 -16.10 -14.15 20.42
CA LEU A 369 -15.36 -13.19 19.55
C LEU A 369 -15.65 -11.72 19.93
N PHE A 370 -16.86 -11.42 20.40
CA PHE A 370 -17.18 -10.11 20.98
C PHE A 370 -16.34 -9.88 22.25
N GLU A 371 -16.23 -10.89 23.09
CA GLU A 371 -15.60 -10.84 24.41
C GLU A 371 -14.06 -10.78 24.30
N GLU A 372 -13.39 -11.79 23.74
CA GLU A 372 -11.92 -11.88 23.66
C GLU A 372 -11.31 -10.72 22.84
N THR A 373 -11.64 -10.63 21.55
CA THR A 373 -10.98 -9.68 20.63
C THR A 373 -11.19 -8.21 21.02
N TYR A 374 -12.24 -7.90 21.77
CA TYR A 374 -12.72 -6.53 21.86
C TYR A 374 -13.17 -6.09 23.26
N GLN A 375 -13.85 -6.92 24.07
CA GLN A 375 -13.95 -6.58 25.50
C GLN A 375 -12.59 -6.73 26.17
N GLN A 376 -11.90 -7.87 26.02
CA GLN A 376 -10.62 -8.10 26.69
C GLN A 376 -9.50 -7.29 26.03
N GLU A 377 -9.20 -7.52 24.75
CA GLU A 377 -8.03 -6.86 24.15
C GLU A 377 -8.22 -5.36 23.90
N ILE A 378 -9.38 -4.91 23.39
CA ILE A 378 -9.54 -3.49 23.05
C ILE A 378 -10.05 -2.66 24.24
N MET A 379 -11.12 -3.07 24.95
CA MET A 379 -11.53 -2.35 26.18
C MET A 379 -10.56 -2.57 27.33
N GLN A 380 -10.43 -3.79 27.88
CA GLN A 380 -9.73 -3.99 29.15
C GLN A 380 -8.23 -3.69 29.05
N ASN A 381 -7.52 -4.36 28.13
CA ASN A 381 -6.06 -4.30 28.06
C ASN A 381 -5.51 -2.96 27.53
N ASN A 382 -6.19 -2.34 26.57
CA ASN A 382 -5.63 -1.19 25.81
C ASN A 382 -6.30 0.17 26.10
N LEU A 383 -7.59 0.20 26.44
CA LEU A 383 -8.31 1.42 26.85
C LEU A 383 -8.36 1.57 28.37
N ILE A 384 -8.96 0.63 29.10
CA ILE A 384 -9.28 0.72 30.53
C ILE A 384 -8.02 0.66 31.39
N LYS A 385 -7.13 -0.31 31.17
CA LYS A 385 -5.86 -0.46 31.92
C LYS A 385 -4.96 0.79 31.89
N ASN A 386 -5.03 1.56 30.80
CA ASN A 386 -4.17 2.70 30.52
C ASN A 386 -4.92 4.06 30.51
N SER A 387 -6.14 4.11 31.02
CA SER A 387 -6.91 5.34 31.24
C SER A 387 -7.63 5.30 32.60
N LYS A 388 -8.29 6.37 33.01
CA LYS A 388 -9.08 6.39 34.27
C LYS A 388 -10.51 5.86 34.07
N PHE A 389 -10.80 5.21 32.94
CA PHE A 389 -12.13 4.74 32.57
C PHE A 389 -12.62 3.66 33.55
N GLY A 390 -13.85 3.77 34.04
CA GLY A 390 -14.43 2.83 35.00
C GLY A 390 -14.01 3.00 36.46
N ARG A 391 -13.16 3.98 36.79
CA ARG A 391 -12.96 4.42 38.18
C ARG A 391 -13.91 5.58 38.50
N TYR A 392 -15.10 5.23 38.97
CA TYR A 392 -16.03 6.14 39.64
C TYR A 392 -15.81 6.07 41.16
#